data_AF-A0A6L5K3Z1-F1
#
_entry.id   AF-A0A6L5K3Z1-F1
#
_cell.length_a   1.000
_cell.length_b   1.000
_cell.length_c   1.000
_cell.angle_alpha   90.00
_cell.angle_beta   90.00
_cell.angle_gamma   90.00
#
_symmetry.space_group_name_H-M   'P 1'
#
loop_
_entity.id
_entity.type
_entity.pdbx_description
1 polymer ?
#
loop_
_entity_poly.entity_id
_entity_poly.type
_entity_poly.pdbx_seq_one_letter_code
_entity_poly.pdbx_strand_id
1 'polypeptide(L)'
;MAYRSLYYSFINERSPVYRAPGNQMVHDSKPADHTRIDVVTMNGDTPYSNFMIDLRAEPVVVSVPEIKGRYYVIQFPDLYTHNFTFIGTRATGTEAGDYLFVGPKWEGEIPEGKFKQIFYCETELTGGIGRTQLFGLDDLPNVLEIQKGYKIATLSEFMGEEPKATPETDWLPWKDEMLSSVEFIDYFNFLIPFCEPIHEDDQEAMARFARIGIAPGAAFDKSAFGAEIVKAIEAGIDEGTKKIVHKAENIAEQVKGWNMMEAFGPREFFKGDWLLRAAAAMAAIFANDKIEAFYPMAFVDQDGETLDGKTNKYILYFKKDEIPPAKYFWSVTMYDKRADGMAGYLVDNPIDRYLINSTTEGLVYGSDGSLTIYIQHEQPEGKKVANWLPAPAEPFYLVIRIYGPEESVLSGEWAPPPVKRVE
;
A
#
# COMPACT_ATOMS: atom_id res chain seq x y z
N MET A 1 -4.05 12.72 -1.55
CA MET A 1 -3.15 11.60 -1.92
C MET A 1 -3.89 10.48 -2.64
N ALA A 2 -4.96 9.87 -2.09
CA ALA A 2 -5.74 8.85 -2.81
C ALA A 2 -6.17 9.29 -4.21
N TYR A 3 -6.81 10.47 -4.31
CA TYR A 3 -7.22 11.02 -5.61
C TYR A 3 -6.06 11.19 -6.60
N ARG A 4 -4.87 11.63 -6.15
CA ARG A 4 -3.67 11.70 -7.00
C ARG A 4 -3.34 10.34 -7.62
N SER A 5 -3.31 9.29 -6.78
CA SER A 5 -3.01 7.93 -7.21
C SER A 5 -4.06 7.41 -8.21
N LEU A 6 -5.35 7.61 -7.92
CA LEU A 6 -6.44 7.21 -8.81
C LEU A 6 -6.43 8.02 -10.11
N TYR A 7 -6.21 9.33 -10.03
CA TYR A 7 -6.19 10.24 -11.16
C TYR A 7 -5.14 9.80 -12.20
N TYR A 8 -3.90 9.61 -11.76
CA TYR A 8 -2.82 9.22 -12.68
C TYR A 8 -2.90 7.77 -13.16
N SER A 9 -3.53 6.87 -12.40
CA SER A 9 -3.55 5.45 -12.73
C SER A 9 -4.80 5.03 -13.52
N PHE A 10 -5.96 5.67 -13.30
CA PHE A 10 -7.24 5.17 -13.81
C PHE A 10 -8.15 6.22 -14.46
N ILE A 11 -7.81 7.51 -14.39
CA ILE A 11 -8.64 8.60 -14.94
C ILE A 11 -7.94 9.31 -16.10
N ASN A 12 -6.66 9.68 -15.92
CA ASN A 12 -5.88 10.37 -16.92
C ASN A 12 -5.23 9.38 -17.89
N GLU A 13 -5.90 9.06 -18.99
CA GLU A 13 -5.39 8.16 -20.05
C GLU A 13 -4.06 8.60 -20.69
N ARG A 14 -3.68 9.88 -20.53
CA ARG A 14 -2.40 10.42 -21.03
C ARG A 14 -1.27 10.30 -20.03
N SER A 15 -1.55 9.84 -18.82
CA SER A 15 -0.54 9.64 -17.78
C SER A 15 0.43 8.53 -18.19
N PRO A 16 1.76 8.70 -18.03
CA PRO A 16 2.74 7.66 -18.33
C PRO A 16 2.61 6.42 -17.41
N VAL A 17 1.89 6.55 -16.31
CA VAL A 17 1.59 5.48 -15.35
C VAL A 17 0.11 5.06 -15.39
N TYR A 18 -0.63 5.45 -16.43
CA TYR A 18 -1.99 4.97 -16.65
C TYR A 18 -2.01 3.45 -16.77
N ARG A 19 -3.02 2.84 -16.13
CA ARG A 19 -3.11 1.39 -15.92
C ARG A 19 -4.29 0.79 -16.69
N ALA A 20 -5.49 1.28 -16.43
CA ALA A 20 -6.74 0.78 -16.98
C ALA A 20 -7.86 1.79 -16.69
N PRO A 21 -9.02 1.71 -17.37
CA PRO A 21 -10.19 2.49 -16.96
C PRO A 21 -10.76 1.97 -15.64
N GLY A 22 -11.70 2.72 -15.05
CA GLY A 22 -12.45 2.30 -13.86
C GLY A 22 -13.21 0.97 -14.08
N ASN A 23 -13.43 0.24 -12.99
CA ASN A 23 -14.05 -1.08 -12.96
C ASN A 23 -13.29 -2.15 -13.76
N GLN A 24 -11.99 -1.96 -13.98
CA GLN A 24 -11.10 -2.97 -14.56
C GLN A 24 -9.87 -3.18 -13.67
N MET A 25 -9.41 -4.43 -13.63
CA MET A 25 -8.19 -4.81 -12.92
C MET A 25 -7.08 -5.06 -13.92
N VAL A 26 -5.91 -4.47 -13.68
CA VAL A 26 -4.69 -4.74 -14.44
C VAL A 26 -3.69 -5.49 -13.59
N HIS A 27 -2.97 -6.43 -14.18
CA HIS A 27 -2.02 -7.28 -13.48
C HIS A 27 -0.60 -7.01 -13.96
N ASP A 28 0.34 -7.03 -13.01
CA ASP A 28 1.75 -7.03 -13.34
C ASP A 28 2.12 -8.32 -14.05
N SER A 29 2.53 -8.20 -15.31
CA SER A 29 2.95 -9.34 -16.15
C SER A 29 4.40 -9.76 -15.94
N LYS A 30 5.14 -9.02 -15.12
CA LYS A 30 6.55 -9.24 -14.84
C LYS A 30 6.83 -9.12 -13.34
N PRO A 31 7.78 -9.91 -12.81
CA PRO A 31 8.25 -9.76 -11.44
C PRO A 31 8.93 -8.41 -11.23
N ALA A 32 9.11 -8.06 -9.96
CA ALA A 32 9.92 -6.93 -9.58
C ALA A 32 11.39 -7.16 -9.92
N ASP A 33 12.03 -6.16 -10.53
CA ASP A 33 13.49 -6.11 -10.68
C ASP A 33 14.01 -4.68 -10.48
N HIS A 34 15.33 -4.51 -10.61
CA HIS A 34 16.01 -3.23 -10.42
C HIS A 34 15.72 -2.18 -11.51
N THR A 35 15.11 -2.57 -12.64
CA THR A 35 14.78 -1.68 -13.76
C THR A 35 13.40 -1.05 -13.61
N ARG A 36 12.55 -1.62 -12.76
CA ARG A 36 11.17 -1.19 -12.58
C ARG A 36 11.05 -0.13 -11.50
N ILE A 37 10.87 1.12 -11.94
CA ILE A 37 10.98 2.33 -11.11
C ILE A 37 9.66 3.12 -10.95
N ASP A 38 8.54 2.58 -11.41
CA ASP A 38 7.22 3.23 -11.26
C ASP A 38 6.65 3.12 -9.84
N VAL A 39 7.25 2.31 -8.96
CA VAL A 39 6.90 2.18 -7.55
C VAL A 39 8.16 2.13 -6.70
N VAL A 40 8.26 3.04 -5.72
CA VAL A 40 9.34 3.07 -4.73
C VAL A 40 9.13 1.97 -3.69
N THR A 41 10.20 1.32 -3.22
CA THR A 41 10.16 0.19 -2.25
C THR A 41 9.26 -0.95 -2.72
N MET A 42 9.26 -1.22 -4.03
CA MET A 42 8.32 -2.18 -4.60
C MET A 42 8.52 -3.59 -4.05
N ASN A 43 7.42 -4.26 -3.78
CA ASN A 43 7.39 -5.62 -3.30
C ASN A 43 7.76 -6.63 -4.39
N GLY A 44 8.78 -7.45 -4.15
CA GLY A 44 9.17 -8.55 -5.05
C GLY A 44 8.46 -9.88 -4.79
N ASP A 45 7.75 -10.02 -3.67
CA ASP A 45 7.09 -11.27 -3.29
C ASP A 45 5.72 -11.46 -3.95
N THR A 46 5.07 -10.39 -4.41
CA THR A 46 3.70 -10.44 -4.92
C THR A 46 3.53 -9.51 -6.12
N PRO A 47 3.44 -10.00 -7.36
CA PRO A 47 3.00 -9.21 -8.50
C PRO A 47 1.64 -8.55 -8.20
N TYR A 48 1.50 -7.27 -8.54
CA TYR A 48 0.31 -6.50 -8.17
C TYR A 48 -0.83 -6.68 -9.16
N SER A 49 -2.04 -6.49 -8.66
CA SER A 49 -3.25 -6.32 -9.45
C SER A 49 -3.89 -5.00 -9.05
N ASN A 50 -3.76 -3.98 -9.88
CA ASN A 50 -4.19 -2.62 -9.56
C ASN A 50 -5.57 -2.37 -10.18
N PHE A 51 -6.42 -1.65 -9.45
CA PHE A 51 -7.77 -1.33 -9.92
C PHE A 51 -8.30 -0.05 -9.27
N MET A 52 -9.30 0.52 -9.92
CA MET A 52 -10.25 1.46 -9.34
C MET A 52 -11.66 0.90 -9.55
N ILE A 53 -12.50 1.00 -8.53
CA ILE A 53 -13.92 0.71 -8.58
C ILE A 53 -14.69 2.04 -8.47
N ASP A 54 -15.66 2.21 -9.37
CA ASP A 54 -16.57 3.34 -9.42
C ASP A 54 -18.00 2.85 -9.12
N LEU A 55 -18.53 3.27 -7.98
CA LEU A 55 -19.81 2.85 -7.40
C LEU A 55 -20.94 3.85 -7.65
N ARG A 56 -20.72 4.88 -8.49
CA ARG A 56 -21.68 5.98 -8.68
C ARG A 56 -22.93 5.58 -9.45
N ALA A 57 -22.80 4.68 -10.42
CA ALA A 57 -23.93 4.23 -11.23
C ALA A 57 -24.69 3.08 -10.55
N GLU A 58 -23.93 2.12 -10.00
CA GLU A 58 -24.45 0.91 -9.36
C GLU A 58 -23.37 0.19 -8.57
N PRO A 59 -23.75 -0.79 -7.72
CA PRO A 59 -22.82 -1.68 -7.06
C PRO A 59 -21.93 -2.44 -8.06
N VAL A 60 -20.75 -2.84 -7.59
CA VAL A 60 -19.76 -3.56 -8.39
C VAL A 60 -19.41 -4.88 -7.72
N VAL A 61 -19.33 -5.94 -8.50
CA VAL A 61 -18.97 -7.29 -8.05
C VAL A 61 -17.50 -7.52 -8.32
N VAL A 62 -16.77 -7.95 -7.29
CA VAL A 62 -15.42 -8.50 -7.42
C VAL A 62 -15.50 -10.00 -7.25
N SER A 63 -15.05 -10.75 -8.26
CA SER A 63 -14.99 -12.22 -8.22
C SER A 63 -13.56 -12.69 -8.08
N VAL A 64 -13.34 -13.69 -7.22
CA VAL A 64 -12.03 -14.37 -7.08
C VAL A 64 -12.21 -15.88 -7.31
N PRO A 65 -11.23 -16.54 -7.96
CA PRO A 65 -11.26 -17.99 -8.11
C PRO A 65 -10.89 -18.67 -6.78
N GLU A 66 -10.99 -20.00 -6.75
CA GLU A 66 -10.41 -20.78 -5.65
C GLU A 66 -8.87 -20.71 -5.74
N ILE A 67 -8.22 -20.38 -4.62
CA ILE A 67 -6.75 -20.25 -4.54
C ILE A 67 -6.25 -21.03 -3.32
N LYS A 68 -5.71 -22.23 -3.57
CA LYS A 68 -5.18 -23.13 -2.52
C LYS A 68 -3.66 -23.11 -2.47
N GLY A 69 -3.11 -23.26 -1.27
CA GLY A 69 -1.68 -23.46 -1.05
C GLY A 69 -0.80 -22.23 -1.32
N ARG A 70 -1.40 -21.04 -1.48
CA ARG A 70 -0.70 -19.79 -1.76
C ARG A 70 -1.42 -18.64 -1.06
N TYR A 71 -0.65 -17.69 -0.54
CA TYR A 71 -1.21 -16.46 -0.02
C TYR A 71 -1.68 -15.52 -1.13
N TYR A 72 -2.84 -14.92 -0.95
CA TYR A 72 -3.29 -13.78 -1.74
C TYR A 72 -4.12 -12.82 -0.88
N VAL A 73 -4.10 -11.56 -1.28
CA VAL A 73 -4.96 -10.52 -0.72
C VAL A 73 -5.29 -9.48 -1.77
N ILE A 74 -6.52 -8.98 -1.78
CA ILE A 74 -6.97 -7.81 -2.50
C ILE A 74 -7.42 -6.81 -1.44
N GLN A 75 -6.68 -5.71 -1.33
CA GLN A 75 -6.92 -4.64 -0.38
C GLN A 75 -7.82 -3.58 -1.00
N PHE A 76 -8.80 -3.10 -0.24
CA PHE A 76 -9.73 -2.06 -0.67
C PHE A 76 -9.70 -0.89 0.32
N PRO A 77 -8.99 0.19 -0.02
CA PRO A 77 -9.09 1.46 0.67
C PRO A 77 -10.11 2.39 0.02
N ASP A 78 -10.81 3.17 0.84
CA ASP A 78 -11.73 4.22 0.38
C ASP A 78 -10.95 5.51 -0.06
N LEU A 79 -11.66 6.55 -0.52
CA LEU A 79 -11.00 7.84 -0.86
C LEU A 79 -10.37 8.54 0.36
N TYR A 80 -10.82 8.21 1.57
CA TYR A 80 -10.21 8.67 2.82
C TYR A 80 -8.96 7.90 3.20
N THR A 81 -8.56 6.89 2.43
CA THR A 81 -7.44 5.96 2.70
C THR A 81 -7.64 5.09 3.94
N HIS A 82 -8.88 4.81 4.33
CA HIS A 82 -9.17 3.74 5.29
C HIS A 82 -9.19 2.41 4.56
N ASN A 83 -8.47 1.42 5.08
CA ASN A 83 -8.54 0.05 4.60
C ASN A 83 -9.83 -0.61 5.09
N PHE A 84 -10.96 -0.31 4.45
CA PHE A 84 -12.27 -0.73 4.94
C PHE A 84 -12.52 -2.23 4.75
N THR A 85 -11.90 -2.88 3.77
CA THR A 85 -12.01 -4.33 3.61
C THR A 85 -10.85 -4.98 2.85
N PHE A 86 -10.79 -6.30 2.95
CA PHE A 86 -9.87 -7.18 2.26
C PHE A 86 -10.62 -8.41 1.74
N ILE A 87 -10.26 -8.89 0.55
CA ILE A 87 -10.61 -10.22 0.05
C ILE A 87 -9.33 -11.03 -0.03
N GLY A 88 -9.24 -12.20 0.59
CA GLY A 88 -7.98 -12.92 0.62
C GLY A 88 -7.91 -14.06 1.59
N THR A 89 -6.77 -14.75 1.59
CA THR A 89 -6.50 -15.94 2.39
C THR A 89 -6.85 -15.74 3.87
N ARG A 90 -6.52 -14.57 4.44
CA ARG A 90 -6.87 -14.21 5.82
C ARG A 90 -8.33 -13.81 5.99
N ALA A 91 -8.81 -12.90 5.13
CA ALA A 91 -10.03 -12.15 5.36
C ALA A 91 -11.30 -12.91 4.96
N THR A 92 -11.26 -13.66 3.86
CA THR A 92 -12.44 -14.30 3.26
C THR A 92 -12.22 -15.77 2.86
N GLY A 93 -11.02 -16.30 3.12
CA GLY A 93 -10.63 -17.69 2.88
C GLY A 93 -10.07 -17.92 1.48
N THR A 94 -10.04 -19.18 1.06
CA THR A 94 -9.40 -19.63 -0.19
C THR A 94 -10.37 -20.14 -1.24
N GLU A 95 -11.64 -20.28 -0.90
CA GLU A 95 -12.70 -20.70 -1.82
C GLU A 95 -13.06 -19.57 -2.79
N ALA A 96 -13.48 -19.96 -4.01
CA ALA A 96 -14.04 -19.01 -4.97
C ALA A 96 -15.21 -18.22 -4.36
N GLY A 97 -15.39 -16.98 -4.79
CA GLY A 97 -16.49 -16.16 -4.30
C GLY A 97 -16.68 -14.87 -5.06
N ASP A 98 -17.94 -14.42 -5.05
CA ASP A 98 -18.38 -13.13 -5.57
C ASP A 98 -18.69 -12.20 -4.40
N TYR A 99 -18.13 -11.00 -4.43
CA TYR A 99 -18.21 -10.02 -3.35
C TYR A 99 -18.79 -8.72 -3.90
N LEU A 100 -19.90 -8.27 -3.33
CA LEU A 100 -20.57 -7.06 -3.79
C LEU A 100 -20.03 -5.84 -3.04
N PHE A 101 -19.66 -4.80 -3.77
CA PHE A 101 -19.31 -3.49 -3.24
C PHE A 101 -20.44 -2.51 -3.52
N VAL A 102 -20.94 -1.88 -2.47
CA VAL A 102 -22.09 -0.99 -2.52
C VAL A 102 -21.63 0.42 -2.17
N GLY A 103 -21.92 1.37 -3.06
CA GLY A 103 -21.62 2.78 -2.84
C GLY A 103 -22.54 3.42 -1.80
N PRO A 104 -22.12 4.55 -1.20
CA PRO A 104 -22.80 5.15 -0.06
C PRO A 104 -24.21 5.70 -0.37
N LYS A 105 -24.51 5.96 -1.65
CA LYS A 105 -25.79 6.52 -2.12
C LYS A 105 -26.70 5.50 -2.80
N TRP A 106 -26.33 4.22 -2.79
CA TRP A 106 -27.14 3.19 -3.43
C TRP A 106 -28.38 2.85 -2.60
N GLU A 107 -29.56 2.98 -3.21
CA GLU A 107 -30.86 2.67 -2.59
C GLU A 107 -31.60 1.50 -3.28
N GLY A 108 -30.98 0.88 -4.29
CA GLY A 108 -31.60 -0.22 -5.03
C GLY A 108 -31.55 -1.56 -4.30
N GLU A 109 -32.33 -2.52 -4.80
CA GLU A 109 -32.39 -3.86 -4.22
C GLU A 109 -31.09 -4.65 -4.48
N ILE A 110 -30.67 -5.44 -3.49
CA ILE A 110 -29.54 -6.36 -3.61
C ILE A 110 -30.09 -7.79 -3.78
N PRO A 111 -29.74 -8.51 -4.86
CA PRO A 111 -30.17 -9.89 -5.05
C PRO A 111 -29.74 -10.82 -3.90
N GLU A 112 -30.71 -11.49 -3.29
CA GLU A 112 -30.46 -12.44 -2.20
C GLU A 112 -29.68 -13.68 -2.66
N GLY A 113 -28.76 -14.15 -1.82
CA GLY A 113 -28.04 -15.42 -2.03
C GLY A 113 -27.04 -15.43 -3.20
N LYS A 114 -26.74 -14.28 -3.81
CA LYS A 114 -25.80 -14.16 -4.94
C LYS A 114 -24.35 -13.92 -4.53
N PHE A 115 -24.12 -13.29 -3.39
CA PHE A 115 -22.81 -12.82 -2.98
C PHE A 115 -22.37 -13.52 -1.70
N LYS A 116 -21.09 -13.90 -1.64
CA LYS A 116 -20.48 -14.48 -0.44
C LYS A 116 -20.46 -13.48 0.70
N GLN A 117 -20.22 -12.21 0.37
CA GLN A 117 -20.26 -11.09 1.31
C GLN A 117 -20.58 -9.79 0.56
N ILE A 118 -21.18 -8.84 1.28
CA ILE A 118 -21.47 -7.49 0.82
C ILE A 118 -20.61 -6.53 1.63
N PHE A 119 -19.94 -5.60 0.95
CA PHE A 119 -19.12 -4.55 1.54
C PHE A 119 -19.73 -3.19 1.20
N TYR A 120 -19.85 -2.33 2.21
CA TYR A 120 -20.34 -0.97 2.06
C TYR A 120 -19.14 -0.03 2.09
N CYS A 121 -18.96 0.72 1.01
CA CYS A 121 -17.91 1.72 0.91
C CYS A 121 -18.48 3.07 1.34
N GLU A 122 -17.75 3.81 2.18
CA GLU A 122 -18.14 5.16 2.61
C GLU A 122 -18.04 6.17 1.46
N THR A 123 -17.29 5.84 0.41
CA THR A 123 -17.05 6.71 -0.73
C THR A 123 -17.49 6.06 -2.04
N GLU A 124 -17.87 6.86 -3.02
CA GLU A 124 -18.34 6.40 -4.33
C GLU A 124 -17.21 5.84 -5.20
N LEU A 125 -15.95 6.14 -4.87
CA LEU A 125 -14.77 5.55 -5.51
C LEU A 125 -13.94 4.79 -4.48
N THR A 126 -13.35 3.68 -4.88
CA THR A 126 -12.31 2.96 -4.13
C THR A 126 -11.26 2.48 -5.13
N GLY A 127 -10.02 2.32 -4.71
CA GLY A 127 -9.00 1.71 -5.56
C GLY A 127 -7.88 1.17 -4.71
N GLY A 128 -7.33 0.03 -5.12
CA GLY A 128 -6.49 -0.75 -4.25
C GLY A 128 -5.54 -1.67 -5.01
N ILE A 129 -4.97 -2.60 -4.26
CA ILE A 129 -3.89 -3.46 -4.73
C ILE A 129 -4.18 -4.91 -4.34
N GLY A 130 -4.35 -5.75 -5.35
CA GLY A 130 -4.25 -7.19 -5.27
C GLY A 130 -2.79 -7.63 -5.23
N ARG A 131 -2.49 -8.62 -4.39
CA ARG A 131 -1.17 -9.18 -4.14
C ARG A 131 -1.32 -10.69 -4.10
N THR A 132 -0.69 -11.37 -5.05
CA THR A 132 -0.68 -12.84 -5.12
C THR A 132 0.75 -13.31 -4.94
N GLN A 133 1.02 -14.15 -3.94
CA GLN A 133 2.37 -14.62 -3.61
C GLN A 133 3.04 -15.25 -4.84
N LEU A 134 4.32 -14.99 -5.03
CA LEU A 134 5.19 -15.58 -6.04
C LEU A 134 6.25 -16.42 -5.31
N PHE A 135 6.34 -17.72 -5.60
CA PHE A 135 7.33 -18.57 -4.93
C PHE A 135 8.74 -18.43 -5.52
N GLY A 136 8.82 -18.07 -6.80
CA GLY A 136 10.04 -17.87 -7.56
C GLY A 136 9.69 -17.48 -9.01
N LEU A 137 10.69 -17.13 -9.82
CA LEU A 137 10.44 -16.65 -11.19
C LEU A 137 9.70 -17.68 -12.06
N ASP A 138 10.01 -18.97 -11.91
CA ASP A 138 9.38 -20.07 -12.64
C ASP A 138 7.90 -20.27 -12.27
N ASP A 139 7.45 -19.69 -11.16
CA ASP A 139 6.07 -19.76 -10.67
C ASP A 139 5.19 -18.61 -11.20
N LEU A 140 5.78 -17.62 -11.88
CA LEU A 140 5.05 -16.47 -12.44
C LEU A 140 3.87 -16.89 -13.34
N PRO A 141 3.97 -17.90 -14.23
CA PRO A 141 2.83 -18.33 -15.03
C PRO A 141 1.62 -18.76 -14.19
N ASN A 142 1.83 -19.39 -13.02
CA ASN A 142 0.75 -19.77 -12.11
C ASN A 142 0.09 -18.54 -11.47
N VAL A 143 0.90 -17.55 -11.07
CA VAL A 143 0.40 -16.27 -10.54
C VAL A 143 -0.45 -15.55 -11.57
N LEU A 144 0.02 -15.47 -12.81
CA LEU A 144 -0.72 -14.83 -13.90
C LEU A 144 -2.04 -15.56 -14.20
N GLU A 145 -2.06 -16.89 -14.13
CA GLU A 145 -3.29 -17.65 -14.32
C GLU A 145 -4.32 -17.40 -13.21
N ILE A 146 -3.88 -17.32 -11.96
CA ILE A 146 -4.73 -16.94 -10.83
C ILE A 146 -5.27 -15.51 -11.04
N GLN A 147 -4.39 -14.57 -11.40
CA GLN A 147 -4.75 -13.17 -11.59
C GLN A 147 -5.80 -12.97 -12.69
N LYS A 148 -5.73 -13.71 -13.80
CA LYS A 148 -6.79 -13.71 -14.83
C LYS A 148 -8.17 -14.14 -14.30
N GLY A 149 -8.19 -14.89 -13.20
CA GLY A 149 -9.42 -15.29 -12.52
C GLY A 149 -10.05 -14.18 -11.70
N TYR A 150 -9.32 -13.12 -11.35
CA TYR A 150 -9.88 -11.94 -10.71
C TYR A 150 -10.71 -11.14 -11.70
N LYS A 151 -11.96 -10.86 -11.35
CA LYS A 151 -12.87 -10.10 -12.22
C LYS A 151 -13.51 -8.96 -11.45
N ILE A 152 -13.76 -7.87 -12.15
CA ILE A 152 -14.58 -6.75 -11.71
C ILE A 152 -15.68 -6.60 -12.76
N ALA A 153 -16.93 -6.54 -12.32
CA ALA A 153 -18.09 -6.31 -13.17
C ALA A 153 -19.10 -5.43 -12.43
N THR A 154 -19.82 -4.57 -13.14
CA THR A 154 -21.00 -3.91 -12.54
C THR A 154 -22.06 -4.93 -12.15
N LEU A 155 -22.95 -4.59 -11.22
CA LEU A 155 -24.00 -5.50 -10.76
C LEU A 155 -24.89 -5.97 -11.91
N SER A 156 -25.31 -5.06 -12.78
CA SER A 156 -26.05 -5.36 -14.01
C SER A 156 -25.29 -6.35 -14.92
N GLU A 157 -24.02 -6.10 -15.26
CA GLU A 157 -23.20 -7.01 -16.07
C GLU A 157 -23.09 -8.40 -15.45
N PHE A 158 -22.88 -8.47 -14.12
CA PHE A 158 -22.83 -9.73 -13.39
C PHE A 158 -24.16 -10.50 -13.46
N MET A 159 -25.29 -9.78 -13.47
CA MET A 159 -26.63 -10.34 -13.60
C MET A 159 -27.02 -10.63 -15.06
N GLY A 160 -26.18 -10.31 -16.04
CA GLY A 160 -26.46 -10.49 -17.46
C GLY A 160 -27.37 -9.41 -18.06
N GLU A 161 -27.40 -8.24 -17.44
CA GLU A 161 -28.13 -7.05 -17.88
C GLU A 161 -27.17 -6.00 -18.49
N GLU A 162 -27.73 -4.99 -19.15
CA GLU A 162 -26.94 -3.89 -19.71
C GLU A 162 -26.39 -2.98 -18.59
N PRO A 163 -25.08 -2.63 -18.63
CA PRO A 163 -24.47 -1.76 -17.64
C PRO A 163 -25.12 -0.39 -17.58
N LYS A 164 -25.33 0.12 -16.37
CA LYS A 164 -25.74 1.51 -16.19
C LYS A 164 -24.61 2.44 -16.57
N ALA A 165 -24.95 3.50 -17.29
CA ALA A 165 -23.97 4.50 -17.68
C ALA A 165 -23.40 5.19 -16.44
N THR A 166 -22.08 5.15 -16.29
CA THR A 166 -21.36 5.94 -15.29
C THR A 166 -21.60 7.44 -15.55
N PRO A 167 -21.92 8.23 -14.51
CA PRO A 167 -22.06 9.67 -14.67
C PRO A 167 -20.80 10.31 -15.27
N GLU A 168 -20.99 11.14 -16.30
CA GLU A 168 -19.90 11.96 -16.85
C GLU A 168 -19.34 12.87 -15.76
N THR A 169 -18.04 13.12 -15.79
CA THR A 169 -17.36 13.93 -14.78
C THR A 169 -16.21 14.67 -15.42
N ASP A 170 -16.20 15.99 -15.22
CA ASP A 170 -15.05 16.82 -15.54
C ASP A 170 -14.01 16.66 -14.41
N TRP A 171 -13.15 15.66 -14.56
CA TRP A 171 -12.17 15.31 -13.54
C TRP A 171 -11.16 16.45 -13.34
N LEU A 172 -11.11 17.00 -12.12
CA LEU A 172 -10.19 18.08 -11.79
C LEU A 172 -8.73 17.60 -11.92
N PRO A 173 -7.92 18.16 -12.85
CA PRO A 173 -6.56 17.68 -13.05
C PRO A 173 -5.68 17.81 -11.80
N TRP A 174 -4.87 16.79 -11.52
CA TRP A 174 -3.90 16.86 -10.43
C TRP A 174 -2.72 17.79 -10.77
N LYS A 175 -2.37 18.67 -9.82
CA LYS A 175 -1.28 19.64 -9.86
C LYS A 175 -0.67 19.74 -8.46
N ASP A 176 0.58 19.35 -8.32
CA ASP A 176 1.25 19.34 -7.01
C ASP A 176 1.37 20.75 -6.41
N GLU A 177 1.44 21.79 -7.24
CA GLU A 177 1.57 23.19 -6.80
C GLU A 177 0.36 23.68 -6.01
N MET A 178 -0.84 23.19 -6.35
CA MET A 178 -2.09 23.57 -5.68
C MET A 178 -2.14 23.11 -4.22
N LEU A 179 -1.35 22.10 -3.82
CA LEU A 179 -1.30 21.65 -2.41
C LEU A 179 -0.71 22.70 -1.46
N SER A 180 0.02 23.68 -2.01
CA SER A 180 0.71 24.72 -1.23
C SER A 180 0.01 26.07 -1.25
N SER A 181 -1.19 26.14 -1.84
CA SER A 181 -1.93 27.39 -2.07
C SER A 181 -3.43 27.22 -1.81
N VAL A 182 -4.18 28.32 -1.72
CA VAL A 182 -5.62 28.28 -1.43
C VAL A 182 -6.44 27.46 -2.43
N GLU A 183 -5.91 27.29 -3.64
CA GLU A 183 -6.46 26.44 -4.70
C GLU A 183 -6.55 24.96 -4.28
N PHE A 184 -5.89 24.52 -3.21
CA PHE A 184 -6.13 23.18 -2.64
C PHE A 184 -7.61 22.95 -2.26
N ILE A 185 -8.35 24.03 -1.96
CA ILE A 185 -9.78 23.96 -1.63
C ILE A 185 -10.60 23.43 -2.81
N ASP A 186 -10.19 23.69 -4.06
CA ASP A 186 -10.86 23.13 -5.24
C ASP A 186 -10.82 21.60 -5.24
N TYR A 187 -9.72 20.98 -4.77
CA TYR A 187 -9.70 19.51 -4.61
C TYR A 187 -10.68 19.02 -3.55
N PHE A 188 -10.77 19.71 -2.42
CA PHE A 188 -11.75 19.34 -1.39
C PHE A 188 -13.17 19.46 -1.94
N ASN A 189 -13.51 20.59 -2.53
CA ASN A 189 -14.84 20.82 -3.08
C ASN A 189 -15.18 19.84 -4.18
N PHE A 190 -14.24 19.52 -5.06
CA PHE A 190 -14.40 18.50 -6.09
C PHE A 190 -14.63 17.10 -5.49
N LEU A 191 -13.92 16.75 -4.42
CA LEU A 191 -13.94 15.39 -3.87
C LEU A 191 -15.11 15.12 -2.91
N ILE A 192 -15.59 16.12 -2.18
CA ILE A 192 -16.64 15.95 -1.17
C ILE A 192 -17.89 15.23 -1.71
N PRO A 193 -18.43 15.54 -2.91
CA PRO A 193 -19.58 14.82 -3.47
C PRO A 193 -19.37 13.29 -3.57
N PHE A 194 -18.13 12.83 -3.79
CA PHE A 194 -17.80 11.39 -3.84
C PHE A 194 -17.72 10.74 -2.45
N CYS A 195 -17.80 11.53 -1.38
CA CYS A 195 -17.73 11.06 -0.01
C CYS A 195 -19.02 11.34 0.78
N GLU A 196 -20.11 11.73 0.09
CA GLU A 196 -21.41 11.94 0.73
C GLU A 196 -22.17 10.60 0.88
N PRO A 197 -22.88 10.40 2.01
CA PRO A 197 -23.04 11.33 3.13
C PRO A 197 -21.80 11.39 4.04
N ILE A 198 -21.50 12.58 4.57
CA ILE A 198 -20.36 12.78 5.46
C ILE A 198 -20.59 12.05 6.79
N HIS A 199 -19.65 11.18 7.14
CA HIS A 199 -19.63 10.45 8.41
C HIS A 199 -19.67 11.39 9.61
N GLU A 200 -20.35 10.97 10.69
CA GLU A 200 -20.60 11.81 11.88
C GLU A 200 -19.32 12.40 12.49
N ASP A 201 -18.24 11.62 12.55
CA ASP A 201 -16.92 12.05 13.02
C ASP A 201 -16.38 13.28 12.28
N ASP A 202 -16.72 13.42 10.99
CA ASP A 202 -16.17 14.47 10.12
C ASP A 202 -17.09 15.71 10.04
N GLN A 203 -18.34 15.64 10.53
CA GLN A 203 -19.34 16.70 10.35
C GLN A 203 -18.95 18.02 11.02
N GLU A 204 -18.39 17.98 12.23
CA GLU A 204 -17.95 19.19 12.93
C GLU A 204 -16.81 19.90 12.17
N ALA A 205 -15.84 19.12 11.68
CA ALA A 205 -14.75 19.63 10.87
C ALA A 205 -15.28 20.28 9.58
N MET A 206 -16.18 19.60 8.87
CA MET A 206 -16.81 20.12 7.65
C MET A 206 -17.59 21.42 7.91
N ALA A 207 -18.33 21.52 9.01
CA ALA A 207 -19.04 22.75 9.37
C ALA A 207 -18.09 23.93 9.64
N ARG A 208 -16.89 23.67 10.18
CA ARG A 208 -15.86 24.69 10.34
C ARG A 208 -15.23 25.07 9.00
N PHE A 209 -14.95 24.08 8.15
CA PHE A 209 -14.34 24.27 6.82
C PHE A 209 -15.24 25.07 5.87
N ALA A 210 -16.56 24.96 5.99
CA ALA A 210 -17.51 25.78 5.23
C ALA A 210 -17.27 27.29 5.37
N ARG A 211 -16.69 27.75 6.48
CA ARG A 211 -16.38 29.19 6.72
C ARG A 211 -15.26 29.73 5.83
N ILE A 212 -14.45 28.85 5.22
CA ILE A 212 -13.35 29.21 4.32
C ILE A 212 -13.62 28.76 2.88
N GLY A 213 -14.88 28.49 2.54
CA GLY A 213 -15.27 28.17 1.16
C GLY A 213 -15.16 26.69 0.78
N ILE A 214 -14.93 25.80 1.76
CA ILE A 214 -15.00 24.36 1.52
C ILE A 214 -16.47 23.92 1.52
N ALA A 215 -16.99 23.52 0.36
CA ALA A 215 -18.38 23.10 0.18
C ALA A 215 -18.49 22.05 -0.95
N PRO A 216 -19.41 21.06 -0.84
CA PRO A 216 -19.60 20.02 -1.85
C PRO A 216 -19.79 20.61 -3.26
N GLY A 217 -18.91 20.25 -4.20
CA GLY A 217 -18.99 20.61 -5.62
C GLY A 217 -18.79 22.09 -5.96
N ALA A 218 -18.50 22.95 -4.99
CA ALA A 218 -18.38 24.39 -5.22
C ALA A 218 -17.02 24.76 -5.86
N ALA A 219 -17.01 25.70 -6.80
CA ALA A 219 -15.76 26.35 -7.20
C ALA A 219 -15.25 27.26 -6.07
N PHE A 220 -13.95 27.24 -5.78
CA PHE A 220 -13.39 28.16 -4.80
C PHE A 220 -13.26 29.58 -5.37
N ASP A 221 -14.05 30.52 -4.86
CA ASP A 221 -13.94 31.93 -5.21
C ASP A 221 -13.06 32.68 -4.19
N LYS A 222 -11.77 32.81 -4.50
CA LYS A 222 -10.80 33.59 -3.72
C LYS A 222 -11.25 35.04 -3.51
N SER A 223 -11.99 35.63 -4.45
CA SER A 223 -12.43 37.04 -4.38
C SER A 223 -13.55 37.28 -3.36
N ALA A 224 -14.24 36.22 -2.93
CA ALA A 224 -15.22 36.27 -1.86
C ALA A 224 -14.59 36.51 -0.47
N PHE A 225 -13.27 36.40 -0.35
CA PHE A 225 -12.54 36.54 0.91
C PHE A 225 -11.61 37.75 0.90
N GLY A 226 -11.55 38.46 2.03
CA GLY A 226 -10.56 39.52 2.23
C GLY A 226 -9.13 38.97 2.25
N ALA A 227 -8.15 39.80 1.87
CA ALA A 227 -6.75 39.41 1.79
C ALA A 227 -6.19 38.79 3.09
N GLU A 228 -6.63 39.26 4.24
CA GLU A 228 -6.25 38.71 5.55
C GLU A 228 -6.75 37.26 5.74
N ILE A 229 -7.96 36.94 5.27
CA ILE A 229 -8.51 35.57 5.36
C ILE A 229 -7.76 34.64 4.41
N VAL A 230 -7.53 35.08 3.17
CA VAL A 230 -6.73 34.32 2.19
C VAL A 230 -5.36 33.98 2.77
N LYS A 231 -4.66 34.97 3.33
CA LYS A 231 -3.35 34.77 3.95
C LYS A 231 -3.41 33.81 5.16
N ALA A 232 -4.49 33.86 5.94
CA ALA A 232 -4.69 32.92 7.04
C ALA A 232 -4.94 31.47 6.55
N ILE A 233 -5.63 31.29 5.42
CA ILE A 233 -5.79 29.97 4.78
C ILE A 233 -4.44 29.46 4.30
N GLU A 234 -3.66 30.27 3.59
CA GLU A 234 -2.30 29.91 3.11
C GLU A 234 -1.38 29.52 4.28
N ALA A 235 -1.40 30.29 5.37
CA ALA A 235 -0.64 29.95 6.58
C ALA A 235 -1.11 28.63 7.22
N GLY A 236 -2.42 28.36 7.23
CA GLY A 236 -2.99 27.11 7.74
C GLY A 236 -2.58 25.88 6.91
N ILE A 237 -2.49 26.03 5.58
CA ILE A 237 -2.01 24.98 4.67
C ILE A 237 -0.54 24.67 4.94
N ASP A 238 0.30 25.70 5.05
CA ASP A 238 1.73 25.55 5.35
C ASP A 238 1.95 24.88 6.72
N GLU A 239 1.27 25.35 7.77
CA GLU A 239 1.34 24.76 9.11
C GLU A 239 0.85 23.31 9.12
N GLY A 240 -0.28 23.02 8.47
CA GLY A 240 -0.84 21.68 8.36
C GLY A 240 0.09 20.72 7.63
N THR A 241 0.66 21.16 6.50
CA THR A 241 1.63 20.38 5.72
C THR A 241 2.87 20.06 6.53
N LYS A 242 3.44 21.04 7.23
CA LYS A 242 4.60 20.82 8.12
C LYS A 242 4.31 19.82 9.23
N LYS A 243 3.11 19.87 9.82
CA LYS A 243 2.67 18.88 10.83
C LYS A 243 2.58 17.48 10.25
N ILE A 244 2.02 17.33 9.04
CA ILE A 244 1.92 16.04 8.35
C ILE A 244 3.31 15.49 8.04
N VAL A 245 4.19 16.30 7.44
CA VAL A 245 5.58 15.90 7.12
C VAL A 245 6.31 15.47 8.39
N HIS A 246 6.29 16.30 9.44
CA HIS A 246 6.94 15.97 10.70
C HIS A 246 6.40 14.67 11.33
N LYS A 247 5.07 14.48 11.30
CA LYS A 247 4.46 13.24 11.80
C LYS A 247 4.86 12.04 10.94
N ALA A 248 4.94 12.18 9.62
CA ALA A 248 5.35 11.11 8.70
C ALA A 248 6.82 10.70 8.90
N GLU A 249 7.73 11.67 9.07
CA GLU A 249 9.14 11.43 9.37
C GLU A 249 9.37 10.70 10.71
N ASN A 250 8.44 10.86 11.65
CA ASN A 250 8.51 10.30 13.02
C ASN A 250 7.37 9.32 13.30
N ILE A 251 6.78 8.71 12.27
CA ILE A 251 5.57 7.88 12.39
C ILE A 251 5.88 6.49 12.98
N ALA A 252 7.11 6.02 12.81
CA ALA A 252 7.55 4.70 13.22
C ALA A 252 8.29 4.75 14.55
N GLU A 253 8.10 3.72 15.38
CA GLU A 253 8.96 3.48 16.54
C GLU A 253 10.25 2.80 16.09
N GLN A 254 11.41 3.24 16.60
CA GLN A 254 12.68 2.59 16.30
C GLN A 254 13.00 1.52 17.36
N VAL A 255 13.07 0.26 16.94
CA VAL A 255 13.40 -0.90 17.79
C VAL A 255 14.57 -1.65 17.17
N LYS A 256 15.72 -1.71 17.88
CA LYS A 256 16.93 -2.43 17.42
C LYS A 256 17.39 -2.04 15.99
N GLY A 257 17.27 -0.76 15.63
CA GLY A 257 17.61 -0.23 14.30
C GLY A 257 16.52 -0.40 13.24
N TRP A 258 15.38 -1.01 13.58
CA TRP A 258 14.22 -1.17 12.71
C TRP A 258 13.15 -0.13 13.00
N ASN A 259 12.68 0.54 11.96
CA ASN A 259 11.50 1.40 11.98
C ASN A 259 10.24 0.51 11.90
N MET A 260 9.48 0.50 12.99
CA MET A 260 8.27 -0.28 13.22
C MET A 260 7.05 0.63 13.01
N MET A 261 6.58 0.75 11.76
CA MET A 261 5.47 1.66 11.41
C MET A 261 4.11 0.96 11.55
N GLU A 262 3.26 1.49 12.44
CA GLU A 262 1.90 1.02 12.68
C GLU A 262 0.91 2.17 12.49
N ALA A 263 0.49 2.42 11.26
CA ALA A 263 -0.24 3.64 10.91
C ALA A 263 -1.38 3.44 9.89
N PHE A 264 -1.73 2.19 9.58
CA PHE A 264 -2.73 1.86 8.55
C PHE A 264 -3.82 0.97 9.15
N GLY A 265 -5.06 1.25 8.77
CA GLY A 265 -6.22 0.55 9.28
C GLY A 265 -7.53 1.05 8.68
N PRO A 266 -8.65 0.47 9.13
CA PRO A 266 -9.99 1.00 8.84
C PRO A 266 -10.23 2.28 9.66
N ARG A 267 -11.39 2.92 9.49
CA ARG A 267 -11.74 4.17 10.20
C ARG A 267 -11.62 4.03 11.73
N GLU A 268 -12.02 2.89 12.27
CA GLU A 268 -11.99 2.58 13.72
C GLU A 268 -10.56 2.52 14.29
N PHE A 269 -9.56 2.23 13.44
CA PHE A 269 -8.16 2.26 13.85
C PHE A 269 -7.73 3.67 14.22
N PHE A 270 -8.13 4.67 13.42
CA PHE A 270 -7.69 6.05 13.61
C PHE A 270 -8.39 6.76 14.76
N LYS A 271 -9.63 6.38 15.10
CA LYS A 271 -10.40 7.00 16.21
C LYS A 271 -10.43 8.54 16.15
N GLY A 272 -10.57 9.09 14.94
CA GLY A 272 -10.52 10.53 14.70
C GLY A 272 -9.11 11.14 14.63
N ASP A 273 -8.02 10.36 14.61
CA ASP A 273 -6.66 10.88 14.39
C ASP A 273 -6.41 11.15 12.89
N TRP A 274 -6.95 12.27 12.39
CA TRP A 274 -6.74 12.72 11.02
C TRP A 274 -5.27 13.00 10.68
N LEU A 275 -4.47 13.41 11.67
CA LEU A 275 -3.05 13.72 11.45
C LEU A 275 -2.25 12.43 11.22
N LEU A 276 -2.49 11.38 12.01
CA LEU A 276 -1.91 10.06 11.76
C LEU A 276 -2.31 9.53 10.39
N ARG A 277 -3.60 9.63 10.02
CA ARG A 277 -4.08 9.18 8.70
C ARG A 277 -3.42 9.94 7.55
N ALA A 278 -3.32 11.27 7.64
CA ALA A 278 -2.66 12.09 6.64
C ALA A 278 -1.15 11.77 6.53
N ALA A 279 -0.47 11.59 7.66
CA ALA A 279 0.94 11.20 7.70
C ALA A 279 1.18 9.80 7.13
N ALA A 280 0.31 8.83 7.43
CA ALA A 280 0.35 7.49 6.88
C ALA A 280 0.20 7.49 5.34
N ALA A 281 -0.78 8.24 4.83
CA ALA A 281 -1.01 8.40 3.40
C ALA A 281 0.15 9.10 2.68
N MET A 282 0.87 9.99 3.36
CA MET A 282 2.10 10.61 2.84
C MET A 282 3.28 9.62 2.84
N ALA A 283 3.44 8.85 3.91
CA ALA A 283 4.56 7.93 4.08
C ALA A 283 4.48 6.68 3.18
N ALA A 284 3.31 6.04 3.09
CA ALA A 284 3.11 4.84 2.28
C ALA A 284 1.63 4.64 1.91
N ILE A 285 1.19 5.35 0.86
CA ILE A 285 -0.18 5.22 0.34
C ILE A 285 -0.51 3.76 -0.01
N PHE A 286 -1.66 3.28 0.46
CA PHE A 286 -2.14 1.89 0.26
C PHE A 286 -1.25 0.80 0.88
N ALA A 287 -0.51 1.11 1.95
CA ALA A 287 0.07 0.07 2.80
C ALA A 287 -1.03 -0.73 3.54
N ASN A 288 -0.76 -2.01 3.79
CA ASN A 288 -1.68 -2.92 4.47
C ASN A 288 -1.76 -2.63 5.98
N ASP A 289 -2.86 -3.05 6.59
CA ASP A 289 -3.01 -3.17 8.03
C ASP A 289 -1.98 -4.17 8.58
N LYS A 290 -1.48 -3.93 9.79
CA LYS A 290 -0.51 -4.82 10.46
C LYS A 290 -1.01 -6.27 10.54
N ILE A 291 -2.31 -6.49 10.74
CA ILE A 291 -2.90 -7.85 10.81
C ILE A 291 -2.84 -8.60 9.49
N GLU A 292 -2.76 -7.89 8.36
CA GLU A 292 -2.59 -8.49 7.04
C GLU A 292 -1.11 -8.67 6.72
N ALA A 293 -0.33 -7.59 6.84
CA ALA A 293 1.12 -7.64 6.63
C ALA A 293 1.85 -6.53 7.40
N PHE A 294 3.05 -6.83 7.89
CA PHE A 294 3.89 -5.89 8.63
C PHE A 294 5.27 -5.71 7.99
N TYR A 295 5.78 -4.47 8.04
CA TYR A 295 6.93 -4.04 7.23
C TYR A 295 8.04 -3.33 8.04
N PRO A 296 8.74 -4.01 8.98
CA PRO A 296 9.92 -3.42 9.62
C PRO A 296 10.97 -3.00 8.58
N MET A 297 11.49 -1.77 8.71
CA MET A 297 12.53 -1.24 7.81
C MET A 297 13.81 -0.88 8.56
N ALA A 298 14.97 -1.37 8.11
CA ALA A 298 16.27 -1.03 8.70
C ALA A 298 17.06 -0.13 7.76
N PHE A 299 17.41 1.07 8.24
CA PHE A 299 18.29 2.02 7.57
C PHE A 299 19.69 2.08 8.20
N VAL A 300 19.82 1.56 9.41
CA VAL A 300 21.03 1.58 10.22
C VAL A 300 21.37 0.18 10.75
N ASP A 301 22.63 -0.04 11.10
CA ASP A 301 23.10 -1.25 11.77
C ASP A 301 22.88 -1.20 13.29
N GLN A 302 23.39 -2.23 13.99
CA GLN A 302 23.30 -2.39 15.45
C GLN A 302 23.93 -1.22 16.24
N ASP A 303 24.88 -0.48 15.64
CA ASP A 303 25.61 0.61 16.26
C ASP A 303 24.97 1.98 15.90
N GLY A 304 23.92 1.98 15.06
CA GLY A 304 23.22 3.17 14.60
C GLY A 304 23.84 3.81 13.34
N GLU A 305 24.82 3.15 12.72
CA GLU A 305 25.49 3.65 11.51
C GLU A 305 24.69 3.29 10.26
N THR A 306 24.72 4.15 9.24
CA THR A 306 23.99 3.92 7.99
C THR A 306 24.45 2.62 7.32
N LEU A 307 23.49 1.81 6.88
CA LEU A 307 23.77 0.62 6.07
C LEU A 307 24.37 1.02 4.72
N ASP A 308 25.66 0.72 4.53
CA ASP A 308 26.43 0.99 3.32
C ASP A 308 27.27 -0.23 2.94
N GLY A 309 27.04 -0.77 1.73
CA GLY A 309 27.70 -1.98 1.22
C GLY A 309 29.05 -1.72 0.54
N LYS A 310 29.47 -0.46 0.41
CA LYS A 310 30.76 -0.08 -0.19
C LYS A 310 31.94 -0.46 0.70
N THR A 311 31.80 -0.26 2.01
CA THR A 311 32.89 -0.39 2.99
C THR A 311 32.69 -1.54 3.95
N ASN A 312 31.46 -2.03 4.10
CA ASN A 312 31.08 -2.95 5.15
C ASN A 312 30.35 -4.17 4.61
N LYS A 313 30.43 -5.25 5.37
CA LYS A 313 29.63 -6.47 5.22
C LYS A 313 28.71 -6.55 6.42
N TYR A 314 27.52 -7.12 6.24
CA TYR A 314 26.56 -7.28 7.31
C TYR A 314 26.00 -8.69 7.36
N ILE A 315 25.47 -9.06 8.52
CA ILE A 315 24.66 -10.24 8.69
C ILE A 315 23.34 -9.87 9.38
N LEU A 316 22.28 -10.58 8.99
CA LEU A 316 21.05 -10.64 9.75
C LEU A 316 20.92 -12.08 10.28
N TYR A 317 21.15 -12.24 11.57
CA TYR A 317 21.15 -13.55 12.24
C TYR A 317 19.87 -13.72 13.05
N PHE A 318 19.04 -14.67 12.64
CA PHE A 318 17.88 -15.13 13.38
C PHE A 318 18.23 -16.40 14.13
N LYS A 319 18.04 -16.44 15.45
CA LYS A 319 17.84 -17.72 16.13
C LYS A 319 16.58 -18.39 15.59
N LYS A 320 16.45 -19.69 15.79
CA LYS A 320 15.29 -20.48 15.34
C LYS A 320 13.95 -19.86 15.76
N ASP A 321 13.87 -19.37 16.99
CA ASP A 321 12.70 -18.71 17.60
C ASP A 321 12.58 -17.22 17.28
N GLU A 322 13.57 -16.64 16.60
CA GLU A 322 13.57 -15.23 16.16
C GLU A 322 13.26 -15.09 14.66
N ILE A 323 13.24 -16.18 13.88
CA ILE A 323 12.78 -16.18 12.47
C ILE A 323 11.40 -15.53 12.41
N PRO A 324 11.12 -14.62 11.45
CA PRO A 324 9.89 -13.81 11.44
C PRO A 324 8.62 -14.68 11.60
N PRO A 325 7.84 -14.48 12.69
CA PRO A 325 6.63 -15.26 12.96
C PRO A 325 5.50 -14.87 11.99
N ALA A 326 5.33 -15.68 10.95
CA ALA A 326 4.38 -15.45 9.87
C ALA A 326 3.50 -16.69 9.65
N LYS A 327 2.18 -16.48 9.59
CA LYS A 327 1.21 -17.55 9.26
C LYS A 327 1.33 -18.01 7.81
N TYR A 328 1.76 -17.13 6.91
CA TYR A 328 1.86 -17.43 5.48
C TYR A 328 3.31 -17.51 5.02
N PHE A 329 4.01 -16.38 5.03
CA PHE A 329 5.41 -16.31 4.63
C PHE A 329 6.04 -15.00 5.10
N TRP A 330 7.36 -14.96 5.08
CA TRP A 330 8.13 -13.75 5.31
C TRP A 330 9.21 -13.57 4.25
N SER A 331 9.69 -12.34 4.10
CA SER A 331 10.84 -12.03 3.25
C SER A 331 11.73 -10.94 3.84
N VAL A 332 12.98 -10.88 3.37
CA VAL A 332 13.91 -9.78 3.56
C VAL A 332 14.30 -9.27 2.19
N THR A 333 13.93 -8.04 1.85
CA THR A 333 14.20 -7.40 0.56
C THR A 333 15.14 -6.22 0.74
N MET A 334 16.02 -6.00 -0.25
CA MET A 334 16.98 -4.89 -0.23
C MET A 334 16.66 -3.85 -1.29
N TYR A 335 16.86 -2.59 -0.92
CA TYR A 335 16.65 -1.42 -1.76
C TYR A 335 17.84 -0.47 -1.69
N ASP A 336 18.12 0.19 -2.80
CA ASP A 336 18.99 1.37 -2.83
C ASP A 336 18.26 2.61 -2.27
N LYS A 337 18.88 3.78 -2.32
CA LYS A 337 18.27 5.07 -1.92
C LYS A 337 18.12 6.06 -3.08
N ARG A 338 17.99 5.57 -4.32
CA ARG A 338 18.09 6.39 -5.55
C ARG A 338 16.82 7.18 -5.88
N ALA A 339 15.68 6.94 -5.23
CA ALA A 339 14.45 7.67 -5.55
C ALA A 339 14.49 9.10 -5.00
N ASP A 340 14.78 9.25 -3.70
CA ASP A 340 14.78 10.55 -3.01
C ASP A 340 15.87 10.69 -1.93
N GLY A 341 16.82 9.74 -1.86
CA GLY A 341 17.86 9.71 -0.83
C GLY A 341 17.45 9.02 0.47
N MET A 342 16.15 8.69 0.65
CA MET A 342 15.64 7.93 1.79
C MET A 342 15.09 6.58 1.36
N ALA A 343 14.26 6.57 0.31
CA ALA A 343 13.68 5.39 -0.30
C ALA A 343 14.26 5.17 -1.71
N GLY A 344 14.06 3.97 -2.25
CA GLY A 344 14.62 3.61 -3.54
C GLY A 344 14.04 2.35 -4.16
N TYR A 345 14.82 1.75 -5.05
CA TYR A 345 14.41 0.66 -5.93
C TYR A 345 15.21 -0.61 -5.63
N LEU A 346 14.81 -1.73 -6.24
CA LEU A 346 15.57 -2.97 -6.10
C LEU A 346 16.98 -2.79 -6.67
N VAL A 347 17.93 -3.52 -6.08
CA VAL A 347 19.35 -3.35 -6.35
C VAL A 347 19.81 -4.29 -7.48
N ASP A 348 20.43 -3.72 -8.53
CA ASP A 348 21.10 -4.52 -9.56
C ASP A 348 22.19 -5.40 -8.95
N ASN A 349 22.22 -6.68 -9.33
CA ASN A 349 23.19 -7.63 -8.77
C ASN A 349 23.45 -8.85 -9.67
N PRO A 350 24.61 -9.53 -9.52
CA PRO A 350 25.06 -10.56 -10.48
C PRO A 350 24.23 -11.84 -10.55
N ILE A 351 23.28 -12.06 -9.63
CA ILE A 351 22.48 -13.29 -9.54
C ILE A 351 20.97 -13.00 -9.58
N ASP A 352 20.57 -11.78 -9.93
CA ASP A 352 19.18 -11.33 -10.00
C ASP A 352 18.36 -11.66 -8.73
N ARG A 353 19.00 -11.54 -7.56
CA ARG A 353 18.39 -11.83 -6.26
C ARG A 353 18.18 -10.56 -5.46
N TYR A 354 16.94 -10.11 -5.38
CA TYR A 354 16.57 -8.88 -4.68
C TYR A 354 16.01 -9.12 -3.27
N LEU A 355 15.63 -10.36 -2.96
CA LEU A 355 15.08 -10.77 -1.67
C LEU A 355 15.48 -12.20 -1.29
N ILE A 356 15.37 -12.50 0.00
CA ILE A 356 15.27 -13.87 0.54
C ILE A 356 13.88 -14.03 1.14
N ASN A 357 13.16 -15.06 0.73
CA ASN A 357 11.84 -15.43 1.22
C ASN A 357 11.94 -16.72 2.04
N SER A 358 11.02 -16.94 2.98
CA SER A 358 10.80 -18.23 3.64
C SER A 358 10.63 -19.41 2.68
N THR A 359 10.18 -19.17 1.43
CA THR A 359 10.06 -20.18 0.37
C THR A 359 11.24 -20.21 -0.59
N THR A 360 12.30 -19.43 -0.36
CA THR A 360 13.51 -19.47 -1.20
C THR A 360 14.14 -20.87 -1.12
N GLU A 361 14.22 -21.54 -2.26
CA GLU A 361 14.83 -22.87 -2.34
C GLU A 361 16.32 -22.83 -2.01
N GLY A 362 16.78 -23.87 -1.31
CA GLY A 362 18.20 -24.07 -1.04
C GLY A 362 18.77 -23.28 0.14
N LEU A 363 17.96 -22.52 0.89
CA LEU A 363 18.42 -21.87 2.12
C LEU A 363 19.07 -22.87 3.08
N VAL A 364 20.21 -22.49 3.64
CA VAL A 364 21.03 -23.31 4.55
C VAL A 364 20.82 -22.82 5.98
N TYR A 365 20.20 -23.67 6.80
CA TYR A 365 20.01 -23.40 8.22
C TYR A 365 21.18 -23.93 9.05
N GLY A 366 21.45 -23.27 10.18
CA GLY A 366 22.34 -23.79 11.20
C GLY A 366 21.80 -25.09 11.80
N SER A 367 22.66 -25.89 12.41
CA SER A 367 22.27 -27.14 13.09
C SER A 367 21.31 -26.93 14.27
N ASP A 368 21.27 -25.72 14.82
CA ASP A 368 20.35 -25.25 15.85
C ASP A 368 19.00 -24.75 15.28
N GLY A 369 18.85 -24.75 13.95
CA GLY A 369 17.70 -24.19 13.23
C GLY A 369 17.77 -22.68 13.03
N SER A 370 18.88 -22.03 13.36
CA SER A 370 19.13 -20.62 13.06
C SER A 370 19.21 -20.34 11.56
N LEU A 371 18.97 -19.09 11.16
CA LEU A 371 19.18 -18.61 9.81
C LEU A 371 20.07 -17.37 9.82
N THR A 372 21.18 -17.43 9.09
CA THR A 372 22.04 -16.26 8.82
C THR A 372 21.85 -15.83 7.38
N ILE A 373 21.39 -14.59 7.17
CA ILE A 373 21.43 -13.92 5.88
C ILE A 373 22.71 -13.09 5.81
N TYR A 374 23.50 -13.29 4.75
CA TYR A 374 24.73 -12.54 4.50
C TYR A 374 24.42 -11.39 3.56
N ILE A 375 24.74 -10.16 3.95
CA ILE A 375 24.39 -8.94 3.22
C ILE A 375 25.69 -8.20 2.91
N GLN A 376 26.15 -8.32 1.66
CA GLN A 376 27.44 -7.79 1.24
C GLN A 376 27.53 -7.70 -0.28
N HIS A 377 28.38 -6.79 -0.77
CA HIS A 377 28.59 -6.58 -2.20
C HIS A 377 29.33 -7.75 -2.87
N GLU A 378 30.41 -8.22 -2.25
CA GLU A 378 31.19 -9.36 -2.74
C GLU A 378 30.50 -10.69 -2.42
N GLN A 379 30.50 -11.62 -3.38
CA GLN A 379 29.94 -12.96 -3.17
C GLN A 379 30.67 -13.70 -2.03
N PRO A 380 29.97 -14.23 -1.00
CA PRO A 380 30.60 -15.03 0.03
C PRO A 380 30.99 -16.42 -0.50
N GLU A 381 31.90 -17.10 0.19
CA GLU A 381 32.37 -18.42 -0.23
C GLU A 381 31.50 -19.59 0.28
N GLY A 382 31.54 -20.70 -0.45
CA GLY A 382 30.99 -21.98 -0.03
C GLY A 382 29.47 -21.97 0.20
N LYS A 383 29.02 -22.59 1.30
CA LYS A 383 27.59 -22.73 1.62
C LYS A 383 26.90 -21.39 1.92
N LYS A 384 27.65 -20.32 2.20
CA LYS A 384 27.09 -19.00 2.51
C LYS A 384 26.37 -18.36 1.31
N VAL A 385 26.75 -18.73 0.08
CA VAL A 385 26.13 -18.26 -1.17
C VAL A 385 24.62 -18.51 -1.16
N ALA A 386 24.17 -19.63 -0.58
CA ALA A 386 22.75 -19.97 -0.51
C ALA A 386 21.91 -18.89 0.20
N ASN A 387 22.45 -18.28 1.25
CA ASN A 387 21.77 -17.26 2.07
C ASN A 387 22.31 -15.85 1.81
N TRP A 388 23.01 -15.65 0.69
CA TRP A 388 23.53 -14.35 0.32
C TRP A 388 22.43 -13.48 -0.29
N LEU A 389 22.32 -12.25 0.21
CA LEU A 389 21.55 -11.17 -0.36
C LEU A 389 22.54 -10.10 -0.88
N PRO A 390 22.74 -9.99 -2.21
CA PRO A 390 23.75 -9.10 -2.79
C PRO A 390 23.45 -7.62 -2.53
N ALA A 391 24.37 -6.95 -1.83
CA ALA A 391 24.26 -5.51 -1.55
C ALA A 391 24.92 -4.66 -2.64
N PRO A 392 24.46 -3.41 -2.86
CA PRO A 392 25.18 -2.51 -3.73
C PRO A 392 26.44 -1.98 -3.05
N ALA A 393 27.38 -1.45 -3.82
CA ALA A 393 28.54 -0.72 -3.29
C ALA A 393 28.18 0.75 -2.93
N GLU A 394 27.03 0.94 -2.29
CA GLU A 394 26.45 2.23 -1.90
C GLU A 394 25.50 2.08 -0.69
N PRO A 395 24.96 3.18 -0.13
CA PRO A 395 23.94 3.10 0.91
C PRO A 395 22.67 2.36 0.48
N PHE A 396 22.14 1.52 1.36
CA PHE A 396 20.95 0.72 1.13
C PHE A 396 20.04 0.70 2.36
N TYR A 397 18.88 0.06 2.24
CA TYR A 397 18.04 -0.29 3.37
C TYR A 397 17.37 -1.65 3.15
N LEU A 398 16.92 -2.25 4.24
CA LEU A 398 16.26 -3.55 4.24
C LEU A 398 14.81 -3.39 4.66
N VAL A 399 13.93 -4.19 4.06
CA VAL A 399 12.54 -4.33 4.48
C VAL A 399 12.29 -5.79 4.79
N ILE A 400 11.88 -6.07 6.02
CA ILE A 400 11.28 -7.36 6.36
C ILE A 400 9.79 -7.27 6.04
N ARG A 401 9.24 -8.24 5.32
CA ARG A 401 7.80 -8.37 5.12
C ARG A 401 7.31 -9.61 5.84
N ILE A 402 6.27 -9.47 6.65
CA ILE A 402 5.65 -10.56 7.40
C ILE A 402 4.19 -10.62 6.97
N TYR A 403 3.78 -11.69 6.27
CA TYR A 403 2.41 -11.85 5.81
C TYR A 403 1.63 -12.75 6.75
N GLY A 404 0.48 -12.25 7.21
CA GLY A 404 -0.27 -12.80 8.32
C GLY A 404 0.59 -12.90 9.59
N PRO A 405 1.05 -11.77 10.16
CA PRO A 405 1.89 -11.82 11.35
C PRO A 405 1.22 -12.61 12.48
N GLU A 406 2.01 -13.40 13.20
CA GLU A 406 1.55 -14.09 14.40
C GLU A 406 1.41 -13.13 15.59
N GLU A 407 0.77 -13.59 16.66
CA GLU A 407 0.41 -12.76 17.82
C GLU A 407 1.60 -12.02 18.42
N SER A 408 2.77 -12.66 18.50
CA SER A 408 3.98 -12.03 19.05
C SER A 408 4.42 -10.80 18.24
N VAL A 409 4.17 -10.77 16.93
CA VAL A 409 4.43 -9.59 16.09
C VAL A 409 3.35 -8.54 16.31
N LEU A 410 2.08 -8.98 16.38
CA LEU A 410 0.93 -8.08 16.57
C LEU A 410 0.99 -7.35 17.92
N SER A 411 1.37 -8.04 18.99
CA SER A 411 1.51 -7.50 20.35
C SER A 411 2.78 -6.68 20.58
N GLY A 412 3.74 -6.74 19.64
CA GLY A 412 5.03 -6.05 19.76
C GLY A 412 6.08 -6.79 20.60
N GLU A 413 5.79 -8.02 21.05
CA GLU A 413 6.76 -8.86 21.78
C GLU A 413 7.94 -9.29 20.88
N TRP A 414 7.67 -9.50 19.59
CA TRP A 414 8.69 -9.80 18.59
C TRP A 414 9.13 -8.52 17.86
N ALA A 415 10.45 -8.37 17.75
CA ALA A 415 11.08 -7.42 16.85
C ALA A 415 12.27 -8.11 16.18
N PRO A 416 12.61 -7.75 14.92
CA PRO A 416 13.72 -8.40 14.24
C PRO A 416 15.04 -8.19 15.00
N PRO A 417 16.00 -9.13 14.90
CA PRO A 417 17.34 -8.91 15.40
C PRO A 417 18.00 -7.73 14.66
N PRO A 418 18.92 -7.00 15.31
CA PRO A 418 19.60 -5.88 14.66
C PRO A 418 20.47 -6.40 13.51
N VAL A 419 20.60 -5.58 12.45
CA VAL A 419 21.55 -5.84 11.37
C VAL A 419 22.96 -5.63 11.92
N LYS A 420 23.81 -6.65 11.86
CA LYS A 420 25.16 -6.59 12.45
C LYS A 420 26.21 -6.40 11.38
N ARG A 421 27.05 -5.38 11.51
CA ARG A 421 28.28 -5.28 10.72
C ARG A 421 29.22 -6.41 11.10
N VAL A 422 29.89 -6.98 10.10
CA VAL A 422 30.95 -7.97 10.29
C VAL A 422 32.29 -7.41 9.79
N GLU A 423 33.35 -7.73 10.51
CA GLU A 423 34.73 -7.33 10.16
C GLU A 423 35.26 -8.09 8.93
#